data_AF-A0A1J3FMG0-F1
#
_entry.id   AF-A0A1J3FMG0-F1
#
_cell.length_a   1.000
_cell.length_b   1.000
_cell.length_c   1.000
_cell.angle_alpha   90.00
_cell.angle_beta   90.00
_cell.angle_gamma   90.00
#
_symmetry.space_group_name_H-M   'P 1'
#
loop_
_entity.id
_entity.type
_entity.pdbx_description
1 polymer ?
#
loop_
_entity_poly.entity_id
_entity_poly.type
_entity_poly.pdbx_seq_one_letter_code
_entity_poly.pdbx_strand_id
1 'polypeptide(L)'
;WQSFEHLGDTLLPSSTLMYNVATGEKRVLTSWKSYNDPSPGDFVVLITPQVPSQGFIMRGSTPYWRTGPWAKTRFTGIPGMDETLTS
;
A
#
# COMPACT_ATOMS: atom_id res chain seq x y z
N TRP A 1 6.29 10.56 -18.59
CA TRP A 1 5.28 10.57 -17.52
C TRP A 1 4.47 9.30 -17.63
N GLN A 2 4.37 8.52 -16.55
CA GLN A 2 3.57 7.30 -16.47
C GLN A 2 2.68 7.38 -15.23
N SER A 3 1.36 7.39 -15.41
CA SER A 3 0.41 7.53 -14.29
C SER A 3 0.54 6.41 -13.25
N PHE A 4 0.89 5.20 -13.67
CA PHE A 4 1.11 4.05 -12.78
C PHE A 4 2.30 4.19 -11.83
N GLU A 5 3.17 5.18 -12.04
CA GLU A 5 4.26 5.51 -11.11
C GLU A 5 3.83 6.53 -10.05
N HIS A 6 2.67 7.18 -10.23
CA HIS A 6 2.10 8.19 -9.34
C HIS A 6 0.65 7.82 -9.00
N LEU A 7 0.48 6.86 -8.10
CA LEU A 7 -0.84 6.37 -7.72
C LEU A 7 -1.62 7.43 -6.93
N GLY A 8 -2.93 7.47 -7.16
CA GLY A 8 -3.89 8.22 -6.34
C GLY A 8 -4.32 7.41 -5.12
N ASP A 9 -5.63 7.25 -4.95
CA ASP A 9 -6.25 6.46 -3.86
C ASP A 9 -6.51 5.00 -4.25
N THR A 10 -6.43 4.67 -5.54
CA THR A 10 -6.81 3.37 -6.09
C THR A 10 -5.60 2.62 -6.67
N LEU A 11 -5.42 1.35 -6.28
CA LEU A 11 -4.48 0.43 -6.91
C LEU A 11 -5.18 -0.32 -8.04
N LEU A 12 -4.84 -0.01 -9.28
CA LEU A 12 -5.37 -0.73 -10.44
C LEU A 12 -4.56 -2.02 -10.71
N PRO A 13 -5.13 -3.01 -11.41
CA PRO A 13 -4.35 -4.13 -11.94
C PRO A 13 -3.10 -3.63 -12.69
N SER A 14 -1.97 -4.32 -12.52
CA SER A 14 -0.65 -3.94 -13.06
C SER A 14 0.02 -2.72 -12.42
N SER A 15 -0.63 -2.04 -11.47
CA SER A 15 0.03 -1.06 -10.59
C SER A 15 0.85 -1.77 -9.51
N THR A 16 1.80 -1.09 -8.88
CA THR A 16 2.62 -1.71 -7.83
C THR A 16 2.85 -0.75 -6.67
N LEU A 17 2.54 -1.22 -5.45
CA LEU A 17 3.06 -0.64 -4.22
C LEU A 17 4.52 -1.06 -4.07
N MET A 18 5.42 -0.10 -3.88
CA MET A 18 6.85 -0.34 -3.96
C MET A 18 7.61 0.48 -2.93
N TYR A 19 8.70 -0.10 -2.43
CA TYR A 19 9.72 0.58 -1.66
C TYR A 19 11.09 0.22 -2.24
N ASN A 20 11.83 1.22 -2.72
CA ASN A 20 13.20 1.02 -3.20
C ASN A 20 14.17 1.17 -2.02
N VAL A 21 14.84 0.09 -1.65
CA VAL A 21 15.77 0.07 -0.50
C VAL A 21 17.01 0.92 -0.75
N ALA A 22 17.48 1.03 -1.99
CA ALA A 22 18.68 1.77 -2.33
C ALA A 22 18.43 3.29 -2.35
N THR A 23 17.29 3.73 -2.89
CA THR A 23 16.98 5.16 -3.06
C THR A 23 16.06 5.73 -1.97
N GLY A 24 15.36 4.87 -1.23
CA GLY A 24 14.32 5.27 -0.27
C GLY A 24 13.01 5.71 -0.92
N GLU A 25 12.91 5.63 -2.25
CA GLU A 25 11.71 5.98 -3.01
C GLU A 25 10.55 5.02 -2.71
N LYS A 26 9.33 5.57 -2.67
CA LYS A 26 8.11 4.80 -2.36
C LYS A 26 7.04 5.09 -3.38
N ARG A 27 6.37 4.03 -3.85
CA ARG A 27 5.07 4.14 -4.54
C ARG A 27 3.98 3.78 -3.54
N VAL A 28 3.12 4.74 -3.25
CA VAL A 28 2.11 4.68 -2.18
C VAL A 28 0.73 5.02 -2.74
N LEU A 29 -0.33 4.58 -2.08
CA LEU A 29 -1.66 5.14 -2.28
C LEU A 29 -1.92 6.23 -1.25
N THR A 30 -2.60 7.29 -1.66
CA THR A 30 -3.03 8.36 -0.77
C THR A 30 -4.54 8.50 -0.86
N SER A 31 -5.24 8.41 0.28
CA SER A 31 -6.69 8.59 0.31
C SER A 31 -7.08 9.97 -0.20
N TRP A 32 -8.30 10.11 -0.71
CA TRP A 32 -8.91 11.42 -0.85
C TRP A 32 -9.17 12.06 0.52
N LYS A 33 -9.18 13.39 0.55
CA LYS A 33 -9.46 14.15 1.76
C LYS A 33 -10.89 13.97 2.23
N SER A 34 -11.83 13.87 1.29
CA SER A 34 -13.22 13.50 1.56
C SER A 34 -13.86 12.91 0.31
N TYR A 35 -15.09 12.39 0.45
CA TYR A 35 -15.86 11.84 -0.67
C TYR A 35 -16.00 12.78 -1.88
N ASN A 36 -16.06 14.10 -1.65
CA ASN A 36 -16.21 15.11 -2.71
C ASN A 36 -14.92 15.89 -2.99
N ASP A 37 -13.82 15.60 -2.29
CA ASP A 37 -12.56 16.35 -2.42
C ASP A 37 -11.42 15.38 -2.72
N PRO A 38 -10.99 15.26 -3.99
CA PRO A 38 -9.95 14.34 -4.42
C PRO A 38 -8.53 14.80 -4.05
N SER A 39 -8.38 15.92 -3.34
CA SER A 39 -7.08 16.32 -2.82
C SER A 39 -6.53 15.28 -1.81
N PRO A 40 -5.21 15.22 -1.59
CA PRO A 40 -4.60 14.28 -0.65
C PRO A 40 -5.18 14.38 0.76
N GLY A 41 -5.65 13.25 1.28
CA GLY A 41 -6.15 13.08 2.65
C GLY A 41 -5.09 12.57 3.63
N ASP A 42 -5.56 12.16 4.82
CA ASP A 42 -4.67 11.83 5.94
C ASP A 42 -4.07 10.41 5.88
N PHE A 43 -4.64 9.53 5.05
CA PHE A 43 -4.27 8.11 5.03
C PHE A 43 -3.39 7.75 3.85
N VAL A 44 -2.32 7.02 4.13
CA VAL A 44 -1.38 6.54 3.12
C VAL A 44 -1.20 5.03 3.26
N VAL A 45 -1.30 4.30 2.15
CA VAL A 45 -0.96 2.87 2.08
C VAL A 45 0.45 2.72 1.52
N LEU A 46 1.32 2.03 2.25
CA LEU A 46 2.71 1.80 1.85
C LEU A 46 3.17 0.39 2.18
N ILE A 47 4.20 -0.09 1.48
CA ILE A 47 4.96 -1.28 1.85
C ILE A 47 6.26 -0.87 2.54
N THR A 48 6.67 -1.65 3.54
CA THR A 48 7.90 -1.41 4.30
C THR A 48 9.04 -2.32 3.83
N PRO A 49 10.30 -1.90 4.00
CA PRO A 49 11.48 -2.70 3.64
C PRO A 49 11.79 -3.80 4.66
N GLN A 50 10.92 -4.04 5.64
CA GLN A 50 11.10 -5.11 6.62
C GLN A 50 11.10 -6.47 5.91
N VAL A 51 11.76 -7.46 6.51
CA VAL A 51 11.79 -8.83 5.98
C VAL A 51 11.20 -9.76 7.03
N PRO A 52 10.08 -10.45 6.75
CA PRO A 52 9.25 -10.35 5.54
C PRO A 52 8.54 -8.99 5.40
N SER A 53 8.27 -8.59 4.16
CA SER A 53 7.64 -7.30 3.84
C SER A 53 6.21 -7.22 4.36
N GLN A 54 5.79 -6.00 4.72
CA GLN A 54 4.49 -5.72 5.33
C GLN A 54 3.93 -4.42 4.77
N GLY A 55 2.62 -4.41 4.50
CA GLY A 55 1.86 -3.21 4.20
C GLY A 55 1.37 -2.52 5.48
N PHE A 56 1.32 -1.20 5.43
CA PHE A 56 0.76 -0.36 6.49
C PHE A 56 -0.22 0.63 5.89
N ILE A 57 -1.26 0.92 6.65
CA ILE A 57 -2.03 2.15 6.54
C ILE A 57 -1.50 3.09 7.62
N MET A 58 -0.97 4.22 7.19
CA MET A 58 -0.51 5.30 8.06
C MET A 58 -1.57 6.38 8.11
N ARG A 59 -1.76 7.01 9.27
CA ARG A 59 -2.46 8.30 9.40
C ARG A 59 -1.43 9.36 9.78
N GLY A 60 -1.03 10.18 8.82
CA GLY A 60 0.16 11.01 8.95
C GLY A 60 1.41 10.16 9.24
N SER A 61 2.06 10.38 10.39
CA SER A 61 3.25 9.62 10.82
C SER A 61 2.95 8.40 11.70
N THR A 62 1.68 8.16 12.05
CA THR A 62 1.30 7.09 13.00
C THR A 62 0.73 5.88 12.27
N PRO A 63 1.19 4.64 12.57
CA PRO A 63 0.57 3.43 12.05
C PRO A 63 -0.88 3.30 12.52
N TYR A 64 -1.82 3.22 11.58
CA TYR A 64 -3.24 3.03 11.86
C TYR A 64 -3.65 1.56 11.77
N TRP A 65 -3.15 0.86 10.76
CA TRP A 65 -3.42 -0.57 10.56
C TRP A 65 -2.25 -1.24 9.82
N ARG A 66 -2.15 -2.57 9.95
CA ARG A 66 -1.05 -3.37 9.41
C ARG A 66 -1.57 -4.64 8.75
N THR A 67 -1.10 -4.92 7.53
CA THR A 67 -1.44 -6.15 6.78
C THR A 67 -0.83 -7.40 7.41
N GLY A 68 0.17 -7.25 8.26
CA GLY A 68 1.05 -8.33 8.74
C GLY A 68 2.06 -8.78 7.68
N PRO A 69 3.03 -9.63 8.05
CA PRO A 69 3.99 -10.28 7.16
C PRO A 69 3.39 -10.90 5.90
N TRP A 70 4.09 -10.73 4.77
CA TRP A 70 3.90 -11.57 3.58
C TRP A 70 4.33 -13.01 3.87
N ALA A 71 3.36 -13.91 3.89
CA ALA A 71 3.55 -15.35 4.12
C ALA A 71 3.55 -16.13 2.80
N LYS A 72 4.25 -15.63 1.77
CA LYS A 72 4.42 -16.21 0.43
C LYS A 72 3.16 -16.26 -0.45
N THR A 73 1.99 -16.50 0.12
CA THR A 73 0.70 -16.55 -0.60
C THR A 73 -0.26 -15.45 -0.14
N ARG A 74 -0.08 -14.93 1.08
CA ARG A 74 -0.99 -13.93 1.64
C ARG A 74 -0.32 -13.03 2.66
N PHE A 75 -0.93 -11.87 2.89
CA PHE A 75 -0.64 -11.07 4.08
C PHE A 75 -1.40 -11.60 5.29
N THR A 76 -0.68 -11.92 6.36
CA THR A 76 -1.20 -12.64 7.53
C THR A 76 -2.31 -11.93 8.32
N GLY A 77 -2.40 -10.61 8.22
CA GLY A 77 -3.41 -9.76 8.85
C GLY A 77 -4.61 -9.42 7.96
N ILE A 78 -4.74 -10.05 6.79
CA ILE A 78 -5.92 -9.94 5.92
C ILE A 78 -6.66 -11.28 5.90
N PRO A 79 -7.68 -11.49 6.76
CA PRO A 79 -8.33 -12.80 6.90
C PRO A 79 -8.97 -13.33 5.60
N GLY A 80 -9.48 -12.42 4.75
CA GLY A 80 -10.10 -12.78 3.47
C GLY A 80 -9.13 -12.98 2.30
N MET A 81 -7.82 -12.84 2.52
CA MET A 81 -6.82 -13.12 1.48
C MET A 81 -6.49 -14.62 1.51
N ASP A 82 -7.10 -15.37 0.60
CA ASP A 82 -6.83 -16.78 0.38
C ASP A 82 -5.96 -17.03 -0.86
N GLU A 83 -5.57 -18.28 -1.08
CA GLU A 83 -4.65 -18.69 -2.15
C GLU A 83 -5.24 -18.51 -3.55
N THR A 84 -6.57 -18.44 -3.67
CA THR A 84 -7.26 -18.30 -4.97
C THR A 84 -7.02 -16.95 -5.62
N LEU A 85 -6.61 -15.94 -4.85
CA LEU A 85 -6.27 -14.60 -5.32
C LEU A 85 -4.84 -14.48 -5.87
N THR A 86 -4.07 -15.58 -5.83
CA THR A 86 -2.66 -15.60 -6.25
C THR A 86 -2.37 -16.46 -7.49
N SER A 87 -3.41 -17.05 -8.12
CA SER A 87 -3.28 -17.86 -9.35
C SER A 87 -3.29 -17.01 -10.62
#